data_AF-A0A948JQ96-F1
#
_entry.id   AF-A0A948JQ96-F1
#
_cell.length_a   1.000
_cell.length_b   1.000
_cell.length_c   1.000
_cell.angle_alpha   90.00
_cell.angle_beta   90.00
_cell.angle_gamma   90.00
#
_symmetry.space_group_name_H-M   'P 1'
#
loop_
_entity.id
_entity.type
_entity.pdbx_description
1 polymer ?
#
loop_
_entity_poly.entity_id
_entity_poly.type
_entity_poly.pdbx_seq_one_letter_code
_entity_poly.pdbx_strand_id
1 'polypeptide(L)'
;MKRLVSVILLLTACSSDATSHNFIGCNWHIPAGFEQLSDNEYRKIPANDDLTTSFSSVLFSPIVPEELTTLIEMDNMPDTEVLVISHPDDSRYSYQSVFTNRKTRFGDSISSDTLRVSAKDQVVALIALTPTDSFHLTSSCVPPAVIEQHYAILEQLAQGIVAFLNTEHGLSVLVPQSE
;
A
#
# COMPACT_ATOMS: atom_id res chain seq x y z
N MET A 1 -32.76 -7.54 -53.95
CA MET A 1 -32.78 -7.08 -52.54
C MET A 1 -31.77 -7.90 -51.74
N LYS A 2 -30.57 -7.37 -51.46
CA LYS A 2 -29.55 -8.02 -50.63
C LYS A 2 -29.59 -7.34 -49.25
N ARG A 3 -30.06 -8.06 -48.23
CA ARG A 3 -30.07 -7.59 -46.83
C ARG A 3 -28.65 -7.74 -46.28
N LEU A 4 -27.95 -6.63 -46.10
CA LEU A 4 -26.75 -6.56 -45.27
C LEU A 4 -27.20 -6.55 -43.82
N VAL A 5 -27.03 -7.68 -43.14
CA VAL A 5 -27.21 -7.79 -41.70
C VAL A 5 -25.94 -7.24 -41.06
N SER A 6 -26.03 -6.04 -40.50
CA SER A 6 -25.03 -5.50 -39.59
C SER A 6 -25.02 -6.37 -38.33
N VAL A 7 -23.99 -7.19 -38.17
CA VAL A 7 -23.67 -7.84 -36.90
C VAL A 7 -22.91 -6.80 -36.07
N ILE A 8 -23.63 -6.05 -35.25
CA ILE A 8 -23.02 -5.29 -34.16
C ILE A 8 -22.64 -6.33 -33.11
N LEU A 9 -21.39 -6.77 -33.11
CA LEU A 9 -20.80 -7.43 -31.95
C LEU A 9 -20.72 -6.36 -30.85
N LEU A 10 -21.71 -6.33 -29.96
CA LEU A 10 -21.52 -5.79 -28.63
C LEU A 10 -20.50 -6.70 -27.94
N LEU A 11 -19.23 -6.30 -27.98
CA LEU A 11 -18.27 -6.71 -26.97
C LEU A 11 -18.76 -6.08 -25.67
N THR A 12 -19.66 -6.78 -24.97
CA THR A 12 -19.72 -6.70 -23.51
C THR A 12 -18.38 -7.25 -23.02
N ALA A 13 -17.35 -6.43 -23.06
CA ALA A 13 -16.30 -6.54 -22.09
C ALA A 13 -17.03 -6.33 -20.76
N CYS A 14 -17.30 -7.42 -20.05
CA CYS A 14 -17.52 -7.35 -18.62
C CYS A 14 -16.24 -6.73 -18.06
N SER A 15 -16.21 -5.40 -17.98
CA SER A 15 -15.43 -4.72 -16.97
C SER A 15 -15.90 -5.32 -15.66
N SER A 16 -15.15 -6.28 -15.14
CA SER A 16 -15.34 -6.75 -13.77
C SER A 16 -15.23 -5.51 -12.90
N ASP A 17 -16.36 -5.03 -12.40
CA ASP A 17 -16.43 -3.78 -11.65
C ASP A 17 -15.41 -3.83 -10.51
N ALA A 18 -14.54 -2.82 -10.48
CA ALA A 18 -13.75 -2.48 -9.31
C ALA A 18 -14.74 -2.11 -8.20
N THR A 19 -14.91 -2.97 -7.20
CA THR A 19 -15.78 -2.69 -6.05
C THR A 19 -15.33 -1.38 -5.41
N SER A 20 -16.28 -0.50 -5.11
CA SER A 20 -16.00 0.81 -4.53
C SER A 20 -16.32 0.81 -3.04
N HIS A 21 -15.39 1.21 -2.19
CA HIS A 21 -15.58 1.26 -0.74
C HIS A 21 -15.50 2.70 -0.24
N ASN A 22 -16.55 3.19 0.43
CA ASN A 22 -16.58 4.56 0.95
C ASN A 22 -16.00 4.62 2.37
N PHE A 23 -14.87 5.30 2.54
CA PHE A 23 -14.20 5.42 3.83
C PHE A 23 -13.38 6.72 3.91
N ILE A 24 -13.27 7.33 5.10
CA ILE A 24 -12.65 8.66 5.33
C ILE A 24 -13.07 9.77 4.35
N GLY A 25 -14.35 9.76 3.95
CA GLY A 25 -14.89 10.75 3.01
C GLY A 25 -14.38 10.60 1.57
N CYS A 26 -13.78 9.47 1.23
CA CYS A 26 -13.38 9.13 -0.13
C CYS A 26 -14.02 7.82 -0.60
N ASN A 27 -14.10 7.64 -1.92
CA ASN A 27 -14.49 6.39 -2.55
C ASN A 27 -13.26 5.67 -3.09
N TRP A 28 -12.90 4.55 -2.47
CA TRP A 28 -11.71 3.76 -2.76
C TRP A 28 -12.02 2.70 -3.82
N HIS A 29 -11.27 2.72 -4.93
CA HIS A 29 -11.53 1.86 -6.07
C HIS A 29 -10.75 0.54 -5.96
N ILE A 30 -11.33 -0.47 -5.31
CA ILE A 30 -10.64 -1.73 -5.07
C ILE A 30 -10.29 -2.41 -6.41
N PRO A 31 -9.01 -2.66 -6.72
CA PRO A 31 -8.59 -3.25 -7.99
C PRO A 31 -9.20 -4.62 -8.23
N ALA A 32 -9.38 -4.98 -9.51
CA ALA A 32 -9.81 -6.31 -9.90
C ALA A 32 -8.81 -7.38 -9.39
N GLY A 33 -9.33 -8.50 -8.91
CA GLY A 33 -8.52 -9.59 -8.34
C GLY A 33 -8.27 -9.48 -6.83
N PHE A 34 -8.76 -8.44 -6.17
CA PHE A 34 -8.89 -8.41 -4.71
C PHE A 34 -10.25 -8.99 -4.31
N GLU A 35 -10.22 -9.87 -3.32
CA GLU A 35 -11.40 -10.47 -2.71
C GLU A 35 -11.66 -9.82 -1.34
N GLN A 36 -12.93 -9.60 -1.02
CA GLN A 36 -13.31 -9.11 0.29
C GLN A 36 -13.28 -10.27 1.29
N LEU A 37 -12.41 -10.18 2.30
CA LEU A 37 -12.30 -11.19 3.37
C LEU A 37 -13.12 -10.82 4.59
N SER A 38 -13.30 -9.53 4.84
CA SER A 38 -14.14 -8.99 5.90
C SER A 38 -14.69 -7.61 5.49
N ASP A 39 -15.60 -7.05 6.29
CA ASP A 39 -16.20 -5.74 6.04
C ASP A 39 -15.17 -4.64 5.76
N ASN A 40 -13.97 -4.79 6.32
CA ASN A 40 -12.91 -3.79 6.34
C ASN A 40 -11.61 -4.25 5.68
N GLU A 41 -11.58 -5.44 5.07
CA GLU A 41 -10.36 -5.98 4.48
C GLU A 41 -10.61 -6.58 3.09
N TYR A 42 -9.78 -6.14 2.14
CA TYR A 42 -9.69 -6.71 0.80
C TYR A 42 -8.29 -7.27 0.60
N ARG A 43 -8.17 -8.45 0.01
CA ARG A 43 -6.88 -9.13 -0.17
C ARG A 43 -6.78 -9.71 -1.57
N LYS A 44 -5.59 -9.61 -2.16
CA LYS A 44 -5.26 -10.35 -3.37
C LYS A 44 -4.90 -11.77 -2.97
N ILE A 45 -5.73 -12.74 -3.36
CA ILE A 45 -5.44 -14.15 -3.10
C ILE A 45 -4.54 -14.65 -4.22
N PRO A 46 -3.31 -15.10 -3.94
CA PRO A 46 -2.45 -15.68 -4.96
C PRO A 46 -3.15 -16.85 -5.64
N ALA A 47 -2.97 -16.99 -6.96
CA ALA A 47 -3.38 -18.22 -7.62
C ALA A 47 -2.58 -19.40 -7.03
N ASN A 48 -3.19 -20.59 -6.92
CA ASN A 48 -2.68 -21.75 -6.19
C ASN A 48 -1.22 -22.20 -6.50
N ASP A 49 -0.59 -21.67 -7.56
CA ASP A 49 0.77 -22.02 -7.99
C ASP A 49 1.80 -20.89 -7.82
N ASP A 50 1.40 -19.71 -7.33
CA ASP A 50 2.30 -18.55 -7.23
C ASP A 50 2.81 -18.33 -5.80
N LEU A 51 3.78 -19.18 -5.40
CA LEU A 51 4.50 -19.10 -4.14
C LEU A 51 5.38 -17.84 -3.99
N THR A 52 5.47 -17.02 -5.05
CA THR A 52 6.30 -15.80 -5.07
C THR A 52 5.51 -14.50 -4.92
N THR A 53 4.17 -14.58 -4.94
CA THR A 53 3.36 -13.38 -4.75
C THR A 53 3.44 -12.92 -3.29
N SER A 54 4.01 -11.75 -3.07
CA SER A 54 3.96 -11.07 -1.77
C SER A 54 2.50 -10.85 -1.35
N PHE A 55 2.24 -10.96 -0.06
CA PHE A 55 0.92 -10.72 0.54
C PHE A 55 0.47 -9.28 0.25
N SER A 56 -0.61 -9.08 -0.52
CA SER A 56 -1.14 -7.74 -0.82
C SER A 56 -2.54 -7.56 -0.23
N SER A 57 -2.77 -6.48 0.52
CA SER A 57 -4.08 -6.19 1.11
C SER A 57 -4.38 -4.70 1.26
N VAL A 58 -5.66 -4.41 1.44
CA VAL A 58 -6.21 -3.08 1.74
C VAL A 58 -7.03 -3.23 3.01
N LEU A 59 -6.63 -2.51 4.06
CA LEU A 59 -7.28 -2.55 5.36
C LEU A 59 -7.85 -1.17 5.73
N PHE A 60 -9.14 -1.14 6.05
CA PHE A 60 -9.85 0.03 6.54
C PHE A 60 -10.05 -0.08 8.04
N SER A 61 -9.53 0.86 8.83
CA SER A 61 -9.66 0.82 10.28
C SER A 61 -10.30 2.09 10.82
N PRO A 62 -11.37 1.99 11.63
CA PRO A 62 -11.97 3.13 12.32
C PRO A 62 -11.15 3.56 13.54
N ILE A 63 -10.02 2.92 13.80
CA ILE A 63 -9.07 3.21 14.87
C ILE A 63 -7.73 3.43 14.21
N VAL A 64 -7.13 4.60 14.39
CA VAL A 64 -5.69 4.80 14.15
C VAL A 64 -4.98 4.02 15.25
N PRO A 65 -4.26 2.94 14.94
CA PRO A 65 -3.56 2.19 15.96
C PRO A 65 -2.55 3.10 16.67
N GLU A 66 -2.32 2.87 17.96
CA GLU A 66 -1.31 3.58 18.77
C GLU A 66 0.12 3.09 18.40
N GLU A 67 0.37 2.95 17.11
CA GLU A 67 1.40 2.12 16.49
C GLU A 67 2.78 2.75 16.51
N LEU A 68 2.94 4.03 16.83
CA LEU A 68 4.29 4.58 17.00
C LEU A 68 5.04 3.78 18.07
N THR A 69 4.38 3.42 19.16
CA THR A 69 4.94 2.55 20.20
C THR A 69 5.26 1.16 19.65
N THR A 70 4.36 0.54 18.89
CA THR A 70 4.58 -0.80 18.31
C THR A 70 5.70 -0.80 17.27
N LEU A 71 5.80 0.23 16.43
CA LEU A 71 6.85 0.38 15.43
C LEU A 71 8.20 0.66 16.11
N ILE A 72 8.22 1.43 17.20
CA ILE A 72 9.41 1.60 18.05
C ILE A 72 9.80 0.28 18.74
N GLU A 73 8.84 -0.47 19.27
CA GLU A 73 9.08 -1.78 19.89
C GLU A 73 9.63 -2.79 18.88
N MET A 74 9.13 -2.75 17.63
CA MET A 74 9.64 -3.56 16.53
C MET A 74 11.05 -3.15 16.11
N ASP A 75 11.35 -1.84 16.04
CA ASP A 75 12.69 -1.33 15.72
C ASP A 75 13.73 -1.73 16.78
N ASN A 76 13.32 -1.91 18.04
CA ASN A 76 14.19 -2.40 19.11
C ASN A 76 14.50 -3.91 19.04
N MET A 77 13.91 -4.65 18.10
CA MET A 77 14.25 -6.06 17.91
C MET A 77 15.54 -6.19 17.07
N PRO A 78 16.52 -7.01 17.50
CA PRO A 78 17.84 -7.06 16.87
C PRO A 78 17.84 -7.62 15.43
N ASP A 79 16.73 -8.20 15.00
CA ASP A 79 16.52 -8.80 13.69
C ASP A 79 15.54 -8.01 12.81
N THR A 80 15.08 -6.83 13.27
CA THR A 80 14.04 -6.05 12.59
C THR A 80 14.49 -4.62 12.38
N GLU A 81 14.29 -4.10 11.18
CA GLU A 81 14.52 -2.70 10.82
C GLU A 81 13.15 -2.08 10.49
N VAL A 82 12.85 -0.92 11.07
CA VAL A 82 11.62 -0.19 10.79
C VAL A 82 11.94 1.22 10.36
N LEU A 83 11.30 1.66 9.27
CA LEU A 83 11.43 3.04 8.79
C LEU A 83 10.05 3.59 8.49
N VAL A 84 9.76 4.78 9.03
CA VAL A 84 8.55 5.53 8.74
C VAL A 84 8.91 6.87 8.14
N ILE A 85 8.29 7.20 7.00
CA ILE A 85 8.51 8.44 6.27
C ILE A 85 7.18 9.16 6.12
N SER A 86 7.13 10.42 6.55
CA SER A 86 5.98 11.30 6.28
C SER A 86 6.12 11.94 4.92
N HIS A 87 5.02 11.95 4.17
CA HIS A 87 4.88 12.76 2.95
C HIS A 87 4.26 14.11 3.28
N PRO A 88 4.28 15.09 2.36
CA PRO A 88 3.55 16.32 2.53
C PRO A 88 2.05 16.04 2.72
N ASP A 89 1.51 16.43 3.88
CA ASP A 89 0.09 16.33 4.19
C ASP A 89 -0.74 17.25 3.28
N ASP A 90 -2.03 16.96 3.14
CA ASP A 90 -3.00 17.90 2.60
C ASP A 90 -4.06 18.29 3.65
N SER A 91 -4.95 19.22 3.30
CA SER A 91 -5.98 19.72 4.24
C SER A 91 -6.95 18.64 4.77
N ARG A 92 -7.01 17.47 4.14
CA ARG A 92 -7.93 16.37 4.42
C ARG A 92 -7.23 15.14 4.99
N TYR A 93 -6.02 14.84 4.54
CA TYR A 93 -5.33 13.57 4.81
C TYR A 93 -3.88 13.76 5.24
N SER A 94 -3.40 12.85 6.08
CA SER A 94 -1.99 12.63 6.35
C SER A 94 -1.50 11.33 5.72
N TYR A 95 -0.25 11.33 5.28
CA TYR A 95 0.32 10.28 4.44
C TYR A 95 1.66 9.78 4.98
N GLN A 96 1.79 8.47 5.14
CA GLN A 96 3.01 7.86 5.68
C GLN A 96 3.41 6.60 4.91
N SER A 97 4.67 6.50 4.51
CA SER A 97 5.24 5.22 4.07
C SER A 97 5.87 4.50 5.25
N VAL A 98 5.48 3.25 5.49
CA VAL A 98 6.03 2.39 6.53
C VAL A 98 6.70 1.20 5.89
N PHE A 99 7.95 0.98 6.26
CA PHE A 99 8.79 -0.12 5.81
C PHE A 99 9.20 -0.92 7.04
N THR A 100 9.05 -2.23 6.95
CA THR A 100 9.54 -3.16 7.96
C THR A 100 10.31 -4.25 7.25
N ASN A 101 11.54 -4.50 7.68
CA ASN A 101 12.36 -5.58 7.16
C ASN A 101 12.85 -6.43 8.32
N ARG A 102 12.54 -7.73 8.32
CA ARG A 102 12.93 -8.65 9.38
C ARG A 102 13.77 -9.79 8.84
N LYS A 103 14.94 -10.01 9.42
CA LYS A 103 15.77 -11.19 9.17
C LYS A 103 15.30 -12.34 10.04
N THR A 104 14.86 -13.42 9.41
CA THR A 104 14.49 -14.65 10.13
C THR A 104 15.74 -15.35 10.64
N ARG A 105 15.56 -16.27 11.60
CA ARG A 105 16.65 -17.13 12.11
C ARG A 105 17.25 -18.05 11.05
N PHE A 106 16.56 -18.27 9.93
CA PHE A 106 17.03 -19.09 8.82
C PHE A 106 17.80 -18.28 7.76
N GLY A 107 17.91 -16.96 7.92
CA GLY A 107 18.62 -16.07 7.01
C GLY A 107 17.73 -15.41 5.95
N ASP A 108 16.48 -15.84 5.81
CA ASP A 108 15.50 -15.21 4.93
C ASP A 108 15.10 -13.83 5.44
N SER A 109 14.78 -12.90 4.53
CA SER A 109 14.25 -11.58 4.89
C SER A 109 12.76 -11.50 4.58
N ILE A 110 11.98 -11.00 5.54
CA ILE A 110 10.56 -10.72 5.40
C ILE A 110 10.40 -9.21 5.39
N SER A 111 10.02 -8.65 4.25
CA SER A 111 9.70 -7.23 4.13
C SER A 111 8.19 -7.00 4.12
N SER A 112 7.78 -5.86 4.67
CA SER A 112 6.43 -5.35 4.60
C SER A 112 6.49 -3.87 4.25
N ASP A 113 5.81 -3.53 3.16
CA ASP A 113 5.73 -2.18 2.62
C ASP A 113 4.30 -1.69 2.76
N THR A 114 4.10 -0.52 3.34
CA THR A 114 2.74 -0.01 3.59
C THR A 114 2.62 1.48 3.32
N LEU A 115 1.59 1.89 2.56
CA LEU A 115 1.16 3.28 2.50
C LEU A 115 -0.02 3.52 3.46
N ARG A 116 0.28 4.36 4.46
CA ARG A 116 -0.55 5.04 5.47
C ARG A 116 -1.40 6.16 4.89
N VAL A 117 -2.74 6.09 4.90
CA VAL A 117 -3.60 7.27 4.67
C VAL A 117 -4.54 7.47 5.85
N SER A 118 -4.38 8.59 6.56
CA SER A 118 -5.11 8.85 7.80
C SER A 118 -5.93 10.14 7.73
N ALA A 119 -7.12 10.14 8.34
CA ALA A 119 -7.91 11.33 8.60
C ALA A 119 -8.65 11.19 9.93
N LYS A 120 -8.46 12.16 10.84
CA LYS A 120 -8.98 12.09 12.21
C LYS A 120 -8.50 10.79 12.88
N ASP A 121 -9.42 9.98 13.38
CA ASP A 121 -9.13 8.71 14.07
C ASP A 121 -9.29 7.47 13.17
N GLN A 122 -9.30 7.66 11.85
CA GLN A 122 -9.48 6.60 10.87
C GLN A 122 -8.27 6.48 9.95
N VAL A 123 -7.94 5.25 9.55
CA VAL A 123 -6.79 4.95 8.69
C VAL A 123 -7.14 3.92 7.62
N VAL A 124 -6.55 4.09 6.44
CA VAL A 124 -6.49 3.09 5.37
C VAL A 124 -5.04 2.68 5.20
N ALA A 125 -4.75 1.38 5.34
CA ALA A 125 -3.44 0.81 5.12
C ALA A 125 -3.42 0.02 3.80
N LEU A 126 -2.50 0.40 2.92
CA LEU A 126 -2.27 -0.26 1.64
C LEU A 126 -1.00 -1.10 1.75
N ILE A 127 -1.12 -2.42 1.82
CA ILE A 127 -0.03 -3.33 2.18
C ILE A 127 0.46 -4.04 0.93
N ALA A 128 1.76 -3.87 0.62
CA ALA A 128 2.51 -4.47 -0.48
C ALA A 128 1.74 -4.48 -1.82
N LEU A 129 1.07 -3.37 -2.13
CA LEU A 129 0.40 -3.17 -3.42
C LEU A 129 1.44 -2.85 -4.50
N THR A 130 1.17 -3.31 -5.73
CA THR A 130 1.97 -2.89 -6.90
C THR A 130 1.72 -1.41 -7.22
N PRO A 131 2.65 -0.72 -7.91
CA PRO A 131 2.45 0.67 -8.33
C PRO A 131 1.13 0.90 -9.06
N THR A 132 0.80 -0.02 -9.97
CA THR A 132 -0.43 0.01 -10.75
C THR A 132 -1.67 -0.16 -9.86
N ASP A 133 -1.67 -1.14 -8.94
CA ASP A 133 -2.79 -1.38 -8.03
C ASP A 133 -3.01 -0.18 -7.10
N SER A 134 -1.94 0.40 -6.54
CA SER A 134 -2.02 1.61 -5.71
C SER A 134 -2.55 2.81 -6.48
N PHE A 135 -2.07 3.03 -7.71
CA PHE A 135 -2.55 4.14 -8.53
C PHE A 135 -4.05 4.00 -8.83
N HIS A 136 -4.51 2.82 -9.22
CA HIS A 136 -5.93 2.58 -9.47
C HIS A 136 -6.78 2.81 -8.22
N LEU A 137 -6.36 2.22 -7.10
CA LEU A 137 -7.07 2.31 -5.82
C LEU A 137 -7.19 3.73 -5.29
N THR A 138 -6.14 4.53 -5.47
CA THR A 138 -6.01 5.85 -4.85
C THR A 138 -6.33 7.02 -5.78
N SER A 139 -6.56 6.77 -7.08
CA SER A 139 -6.74 7.78 -8.13
C SER A 139 -7.74 8.90 -7.84
N SER A 140 -8.72 8.67 -6.96
CA SER A 140 -9.74 9.63 -6.52
C SER A 140 -9.48 10.24 -5.13
N CYS A 141 -8.56 9.69 -4.36
CA CYS A 141 -8.38 9.95 -2.93
C CYS A 141 -7.03 10.61 -2.61
N VAL A 142 -5.95 10.01 -3.10
CA VAL A 142 -4.58 10.39 -2.76
C VAL A 142 -3.95 11.12 -3.95
N PRO A 143 -3.24 12.24 -3.73
CA PRO A 143 -2.50 12.91 -4.79
C PRO A 143 -1.50 11.95 -5.46
N PRO A 144 -1.41 11.90 -6.81
CA PRO A 144 -0.49 11.01 -7.51
C PRO A 144 0.97 11.14 -7.07
N ALA A 145 1.41 12.36 -6.72
CA ALA A 145 2.76 12.63 -6.24
C ALA A 145 3.12 11.86 -4.94
N VAL A 146 2.15 11.59 -4.06
CA VAL A 146 2.38 10.80 -2.84
C VAL A 146 2.66 9.34 -3.20
N ILE A 147 1.89 8.80 -4.16
CA ILE A 147 2.08 7.43 -4.66
C ILE A 147 3.44 7.30 -5.35
N GLU A 148 3.77 8.23 -6.24
CA GLU A 148 5.06 8.26 -6.93
C GLU A 148 6.23 8.30 -5.93
N GLN A 149 6.14 9.15 -4.90
CA GLN A 149 7.16 9.23 -3.85
C GLN A 149 7.27 7.94 -3.03
N HIS A 150 6.15 7.32 -2.65
CA HIS A 150 6.14 6.05 -1.92
C HIS A 150 6.96 4.98 -2.66
N TYR A 151 6.74 4.83 -3.97
CA TYR A 151 7.48 3.86 -4.77
C TYR A 151 8.93 4.25 -5.04
N ALA A 152 9.22 5.54 -5.21
CA ALA A 152 10.61 6.01 -5.32
C ALA A 152 11.43 5.72 -4.04
N ILE A 153 10.78 5.77 -2.86
CA ILE A 153 11.40 5.39 -1.59
C ILE A 153 11.62 3.88 -1.53
N LEU A 154 10.62 3.07 -1.91
CA LEU A 154 10.75 1.61 -1.99
C LEU A 154 11.96 1.17 -2.83
N GLU A 155 12.14 1.78 -4.01
CA GLU A 155 13.26 1.49 -4.90
C GLU A 155 14.63 1.81 -4.27
N GLN A 156 14.71 2.88 -3.49
CA GLN A 156 15.95 3.23 -2.77
C GLN A 156 16.20 2.28 -1.59
N LEU A 157 15.15 1.90 -0.85
CA LEU A 157 15.23 0.99 0.29
C LEU A 157 15.53 -0.46 -0.10
N ALA A 158 15.30 -0.85 -1.36
CA ALA A 158 15.77 -2.13 -1.88
C ALA A 158 17.31 -2.30 -1.79
N GLN A 159 18.05 -1.20 -1.59
CA GLN A 159 19.50 -1.20 -1.37
C GLN A 159 19.89 -1.32 0.12
N GLY A 160 18.91 -1.30 1.03
CA GLY A 160 19.06 -1.37 2.48
C GLY A 160 18.85 -0.03 3.19
N ILE A 161 18.28 -0.07 4.40
CA ILE A 161 17.95 1.12 5.20
C ILE A 161 19.21 1.94 5.54
N VAL A 162 20.32 1.29 5.89
CA VAL A 162 21.59 1.99 6.19
C VAL A 162 22.10 2.80 4.99
N ALA A 163 22.01 2.24 3.78
CA ALA A 163 22.41 2.96 2.58
C ALA A 163 21.49 4.17 2.34
N PHE A 164 20.17 3.97 2.47
CA PHE A 164 19.17 5.02 2.34
C PHE A 164 19.41 6.19 3.32
N LEU A 165 19.61 5.91 4.61
CA LEU A 165 19.81 6.95 5.64
C LEU A 165 21.08 7.79 5.42
N ASN A 166 22.06 7.27 4.67
CA ASN A 166 23.29 8.00 4.34
C ASN A 166 23.19 8.80 3.03
N THR A 167 22.05 8.77 2.35
CA THR A 167 21.81 9.57 1.13
C THR A 167 21.04 10.85 1.44
N GLU A 168 21.29 11.91 0.67
CA GLU A 168 20.46 13.12 0.73
C GLU A 168 19.14 12.88 -0.01
N HIS A 169 18.09 12.50 0.75
CA HIS A 169 16.76 12.24 0.19
C HIS A 169 15.75 13.37 0.48
N GLY A 170 16.02 14.27 1.44
CA GLY A 170 15.15 15.42 1.77
C GLY A 170 13.78 15.05 2.36
N LEU A 171 13.64 13.83 2.89
CA LEU A 171 12.38 13.30 3.44
C LEU A 171 12.35 13.42 4.96
N SER A 172 11.17 13.60 5.53
CA SER A 172 10.98 13.57 6.99
C SER A 172 10.86 12.13 7.47
N VAL A 173 11.91 11.67 8.15
CA VAL A 173 12.07 10.31 8.65
C VAL A 173 11.68 10.32 10.14
N LEU A 174 10.63 9.56 10.50
CA LEU A 174 10.00 9.60 11.83
C LEU A 174 10.55 8.56 12.83
N VAL A 175 11.13 7.47 12.34
CA VAL A 175 11.78 6.44 13.17
C VAL A 175 13.09 6.09 12.50
N PRO A 176 14.20 6.62 13.03
CA PRO A 176 15.31 5.77 13.44
C PRO A 176 16.18 6.40 14.55
N GLN A 177 16.47 5.63 15.61
CA GLN A 177 17.84 5.35 16.09
C GLN A 177 17.79 4.63 17.45
N SER A 178 18.18 3.35 17.49
CA SER A 178 18.85 2.78 18.66
C SER A 178 20.36 2.86 18.46
N GLU A 179 21.04 3.54 19.38
CA GLU A 179 22.51 3.61 19.49
C GLU A 179 23.19 2.23 19.54
#